data_AF-A0A0V0Z0Z7-F1
#
_entry.id   AF-A0A0V0Z0Z7-F1
#
_cell.length_a   1.000
_cell.length_b   1.000
_cell.length_c   1.000
_cell.angle_alpha   90.00
_cell.angle_beta   90.00
_cell.angle_gamma   90.00
#
_symmetry.space_group_name_H-M   'P 1'
#
loop_
_entity.id
_entity.type
_entity.pdbx_description
1 polymer ?
#
loop_
_entity_poly.entity_id
_entity_poly.type
_entity_poly.pdbx_seq_one_letter_code
_entity_poly.pdbx_strand_id
1 'polypeptide(L)'
;LAVSVTERNDRLDPSRFSNFEILVRVTAFCFRFFRNLQLPRHERKFAELTVEELAKAENFWLLTVQREAFEKELAAVQSGKNPE
;
A
#
# COMPACT_ATOMS: atom_id res chain seq x y z
N LEU A 1 6.32 29.43 -2.48
CA LEU A 1 6.72 28.51 -3.56
C LEU A 1 5.65 27.43 -3.68
N ALA A 2 4.65 27.64 -4.53
CA ALA A 2 3.65 26.62 -4.84
C ALA A 2 4.27 25.72 -5.92
N VAL A 3 4.81 24.57 -5.52
CA VAL A 3 5.22 23.54 -6.48
C VAL A 3 3.93 22.90 -6.98
N SER A 4 3.62 23.13 -8.25
CA SER A 4 2.56 22.45 -8.97
C SER A 4 2.91 20.96 -9.07
N VAL A 5 2.41 20.17 -8.12
CA VAL A 5 2.43 18.69 -8.18
C VAL A 5 1.41 18.28 -9.24
N THR A 6 1.76 18.44 -10.51
CA THR A 6 0.82 18.21 -11.63
C THR A 6 1.37 17.31 -12.73
N GLU A 7 2.54 16.69 -12.52
CA GLU A 7 2.96 15.54 -13.31
C GLU A 7 2.63 14.27 -12.53
N ARG A 8 1.85 13.35 -13.14
CA ARG A 8 1.66 12.00 -12.59
C ARG A 8 3.04 11.33 -12.57
N ASN A 9 3.64 11.29 -11.39
CA ASN A 9 4.90 10.62 -11.17
C ASN A 9 4.66 9.11 -11.12
N ASP A 10 4.94 8.42 -12.22
CA ASP A 10 4.78 6.97 -12.39
C ASP A 10 5.85 6.14 -11.68
N ARG A 11 6.75 6.77 -10.90
CA ARG A 11 7.83 6.08 -10.16
C ARG A 11 7.33 5.08 -9.13
N LEU A 12 6.09 5.22 -8.69
CA LEU A 12 5.44 4.30 -7.75
C LEU A 12 4.42 3.39 -8.43
N ASP A 13 4.41 3.32 -9.77
CA ASP A 13 3.60 2.34 -10.49
C ASP A 13 4.04 0.91 -10.08
N PRO A 14 3.12 0.07 -9.58
CA PRO A 14 3.43 -1.29 -9.13
C PRO A 14 4.10 -2.16 -10.19
N SER A 15 3.74 -1.95 -11.48
CA SER A 15 4.28 -2.72 -12.61
C SER A 15 5.78 -2.51 -12.83
N ARG A 16 6.35 -1.46 -12.25
CA ARG A 16 7.79 -1.14 -12.36
C ARG A 16 8.66 -1.92 -11.38
N PHE A 17 8.05 -2.60 -10.41
CA PHE A 17 8.77 -3.41 -9.44
C PHE A 17 8.74 -4.87 -9.90
N SER A 18 9.89 -5.40 -10.29
CA SER A 18 10.01 -6.79 -10.74
C SER A 18 10.00 -7.82 -9.59
N ASN A 19 9.86 -7.37 -8.34
CA ASN A 19 9.86 -8.19 -7.15
C ASN A 19 8.81 -7.67 -6.16
N PHE A 20 7.89 -8.56 -5.76
CA PHE A 20 6.85 -8.27 -4.79
C PHE A 20 7.41 -7.78 -3.43
N GLU A 21 8.51 -8.36 -2.95
CA GLU A 21 9.13 -7.94 -1.70
C GLU A 21 9.60 -6.47 -1.77
N ILE A 22 10.16 -6.05 -2.92
CA ILE A 22 10.58 -4.67 -3.13
C ILE A 22 9.35 -3.76 -3.13
N LEU A 23 8.28 -4.14 -3.83
CA LEU A 23 7.02 -3.39 -3.85
C LEU A 23 6.44 -3.21 -2.43
N VAL A 24 6.43 -4.28 -1.63
CA VAL A 24 5.97 -4.25 -0.23
C VAL A 24 6.83 -3.31 0.62
N ARG A 25 8.16 -3.41 0.54
CA ARG A 25 9.08 -2.53 1.29
C ARG A 25 8.90 -1.06 0.93
N VAL A 26 8.81 -0.73 -0.37
CA VAL A 26 8.58 0.64 -0.84
C VAL A 26 7.24 1.16 -0.34
N THR A 27 6.19 0.34 -0.43
CA THR A 27 4.85 0.69 0.06
C THR A 27 4.85 0.93 1.57
N ALA A 28 5.56 0.10 2.35
CA ALA A 28 5.70 0.27 3.79
C ALA A 28 6.44 1.58 4.15
N PHE A 29 7.49 1.94 3.42
CA PHE A 29 8.14 3.24 3.59
C PHE A 29 7.23 4.41 3.23
N CYS A 30 6.42 4.31 2.17
CA CYS A 30 5.41 5.32 1.85
C CYS A 30 4.39 5.52 2.98
N PHE A 31 3.89 4.43 3.56
CA PHE A 31 2.98 4.49 4.72
C PHE A 31 3.64 5.11 5.95
N ARG A 32 4.88 4.72 6.26
CA ARG A 32 5.64 5.29 7.38
C ARG A 32 5.91 6.78 7.15
N PHE A 33 6.27 7.17 5.93
CA PHE A 33 6.47 8.58 5.58
C PHE A 33 5.21 9.39 5.84
N PHE A 34 4.06 8.93 5.33
CA PHE A 34 2.77 9.58 5.57
C PHE A 34 2.44 9.68 7.06
N ARG A 35 2.69 8.62 7.83
CA ARG A 35 2.50 8.65 9.29
C ARG A 35 3.44 9.66 9.98
N ASN A 36 4.72 9.68 9.61
CA ASN A 36 5.72 10.58 10.18
C ASN A 36 5.40 12.06 9.92
N LEU A 37 4.75 12.40 8.80
CA LEU A 37 4.29 13.77 8.53
C LEU A 37 3.27 14.28 9.57
N GLN A 38 2.51 13.36 10.18
CA GLN A 38 1.50 13.68 11.18
C GLN A 38 2.07 13.73 12.62
N LEU A 39 3.35 13.35 12.80
CA LEU A 39 3.95 13.20 14.13
C LEU A 39 5.02 14.27 14.41
N PRO A 40 5.17 14.68 15.69
CA PRO A 40 6.32 15.46 16.15
C PRO A 40 7.63 14.76 15.84
N ARG A 41 8.71 15.53 15.64
CA ARG A 41 10.01 14.99 15.19
C ARG A 41 10.54 13.84 16.06
N HIS A 42 10.34 13.92 17.38
CA HIS A 42 10.83 12.94 18.34
C HIS A 42 10.05 11.61 18.33
N GLU A 43 8.84 11.58 17.75
CA GLU A 43 8.01 10.36 17.62
C GLU A 43 8.16 9.69 16.24
N ARG A 44 8.86 10.33 15.31
CA ARG A 44 9.03 9.80 13.95
C ARG A 44 9.95 8.60 13.95
N LYS A 45 9.60 7.58 13.15
CA LYS A 45 10.41 6.38 12.97
C LYS A 45 11.38 6.55 11.80
N PHE A 46 12.66 6.25 12.02
CA PHE A 46 13.72 6.30 10.99
C PHE A 46 14.53 5.00 10.87
N ALA A 47 14.26 4.00 11.72
CA ALA A 47 14.98 2.72 11.74
C ALA A 47 14.52 1.77 10.60
N GLU A 48 14.91 0.50 10.66
CA GLU A 48 14.37 -0.53 9.76
C GLU A 48 12.84 -0.65 9.85
N LEU A 49 12.22 -1.17 8.78
CA LEU A 49 10.78 -1.46 8.76
C LEU A 49 10.45 -2.54 9.79
N THR A 50 9.35 -2.35 10.52
CA THR A 50 8.87 -3.37 11.45
C THR A 50 8.07 -4.43 10.71
N VAL A 51 7.93 -5.61 11.32
CA VAL A 51 7.14 -6.72 10.76
C VAL A 51 5.69 -6.27 10.51
N GLU A 52 5.14 -5.43 11.39
CA GLU A 52 3.78 -4.92 11.28
C GLU A 52 3.61 -3.97 10.08
N GLU A 53 4.64 -3.16 9.78
CA GLU A 53 4.59 -2.27 8.62
C GLU A 53 4.69 -3.04 7.31
N LEU A 54 5.52 -4.08 7.26
CA LEU A 54 5.60 -4.99 6.12
C LEU A 54 4.28 -5.74 5.93
N ALA A 55 3.73 -6.34 6.99
CA ALA A 55 2.46 -7.05 6.93
C ALA A 55 1.30 -6.14 6.50
N LYS A 56 1.29 -4.88 6.95
CA LYS A 56 0.28 -3.90 6.51
C LYS A 56 0.42 -3.58 5.02
N ALA A 57 1.64 -3.39 4.52
CA ALA A 57 1.90 -3.13 3.11
C ALA A 57 1.57 -4.33 2.21
N GLU A 58 1.88 -5.54 2.67
CA GLU A 58 1.54 -6.79 1.98
C GLU A 58 0.02 -6.98 1.90
N ASN A 59 -0.69 -6.83 3.03
CA ASN A 59 -2.15 -6.93 3.05
C ASN A 59 -2.82 -5.88 2.15
N PHE A 60 -2.25 -4.68 2.06
CA PHE A 60 -2.74 -3.66 1.13
C PHE A 60 -2.74 -4.18 -0.31
N TRP A 61 -1.62 -4.75 -0.77
CA TRP A 61 -1.53 -5.30 -2.13
C TRP A 61 -2.44 -6.50 -2.34
N LEU A 62 -2.49 -7.42 -1.38
CA LEU A 62 -3.38 -8.58 -1.45
C LEU A 62 -4.84 -8.16 -1.60
N LEU A 63 -5.31 -7.22 -0.77
CA LEU A 63 -6.69 -6.72 -0.81
C LEU A 63 -6.98 -5.93 -2.10
N THR A 64 -6.01 -5.19 -2.62
CA THR A 64 -6.13 -4.50 -3.91
C THR A 64 -6.34 -5.51 -5.04
N VAL A 65 -5.46 -6.51 -5.16
CA VAL A 65 -5.56 -7.54 -6.20
C VAL A 65 -6.83 -8.38 -6.03
N GLN A 66 -7.21 -8.73 -4.80
CA GLN A 66 -8.47 -9.45 -4.55
C GLN A 66 -9.69 -8.69 -5.05
N ARG A 67 -9.73 -7.38 -4.81
CA ARG A 67 -10.83 -6.52 -5.27
C ARG A 67 -10.85 -6.38 -6.79
N GLU A 68 -9.69 -6.26 -7.42
CA GLU A 68 -9.57 -6.06 -8.86
C GLU A 68 -9.83 -7.34 -9.66
N ALA A 69 -9.33 -8.48 -9.18
CA ALA A 69 -9.41 -9.76 -9.91
C ALA A 69 -10.63 -10.61 -9.54
N PHE A 70 -11.20 -10.43 -8.33
CA PHE A 70 -12.24 -11.30 -7.78
C PHE A 70 -13.42 -10.49 -7.21
N GLU A 71 -13.82 -9.42 -7.89
CA GLU A 71 -14.88 -8.53 -7.42
C GLU A 71 -16.19 -9.29 -7.14
N LYS A 72 -16.57 -10.24 -8.01
CA LYS A 72 -17.82 -11.00 -7.91
C LYS A 72 -17.80 -11.96 -6.73
N GLU A 73 -16.70 -12.69 -6.56
CA GLU A 73 -16.49 -13.61 -5.46
C GLU A 73 -16.46 -12.85 -4.14
N LEU A 74 -15.82 -11.67 -4.11
CA LEU A 74 -15.80 -10.81 -2.94
C LEU A 74 -17.21 -10.33 -2.58
N ALA A 75 -18.02 -9.92 -3.58
CA ALA A 75 -19.41 -9.54 -3.36
C ALA A 75 -20.29 -10.72 -2.89
N ALA A 76 -20.05 -11.93 -3.42
CA ALA A 76 -20.73 -13.14 -3.00
C ALA A 76 -20.40 -13.47 -1.53
N VAL A 77 -19.12 -13.48 -1.16
CA VAL A 77 -18.65 -13.69 0.21
C VAL A 77 -19.24 -12.66 1.18
N GLN A 78 -19.26 -11.38 0.81
CA GLN A 78 -19.81 -10.31 1.65
C GLN A 78 -21.34 -10.40 1.82
N SER A 79 -22.05 -10.91 0.81
CA SER A 79 -23.51 -11.08 0.84
C SER A 79 -23.95 -12.41 1.46
N GLY A 80 -23.01 -13.28 1.86
CA GLY A 80 -23.30 -14.62 2.39
C GLY A 80 -23.89 -15.57 1.34
N LYS A 81 -23.68 -15.28 0.05
CA LYS A 81 -24.17 -16.09 -1.08
C LYS A 81 -22.98 -16.78 -1.75
N ASN A 82 -23.23 -17.92 -2.39
CA ASN A 82 -22.19 -18.58 -3.19
C ASN A 82 -22.04 -17.85 -4.55
N PRO A 83 -20.81 -17.63 -5.05
CA PRO A 83 -20.63 -17.13 -6.41
C PRO A 83 -21.08 -18.20 -7.42
N GLU A 84 -21.99 -17.82 -8.34
CA GLU A 84 -22.42 -18.65 -9.49
C GLU A 84 -21.42 -18.60 -10.64
#